data_AF-A0A512JNZ2-F1
#
_entry.id   AF-A0A512JNZ2-F1
#
_cell.length_a   1.000
_cell.length_b   1.000
_cell.length_c   1.000
_cell.angle_alpha   90.00
_cell.angle_beta   90.00
_cell.angle_gamma   90.00
#
_symmetry.space_group_name_H-M   'P 1'
#
loop_
_entity.id
_entity.type
_entity.pdbx_description
1 polymer ?
#
loop_
_entity_poly.entity_id
_entity_poly.type
_entity_poly.pdbx_seq_one_letter_code
_entity_poly.pdbx_strand_id
1 'polypeptide(L)'
;MAKRKPIHDHAAVGEPYNPEGIWSPEITARLVKLWTKDGYSAGAIAEDLSAIAGKPVTRSGVHGKISRMGPTGKGHRKSGSGRLKGAVVEARPEVERRAPPRPIVVQPRVVTLFPEPQRRPIPIAGVPLLELGSFRCRYALTDRSPHLFCGEPTVATRSDPHGSWCEAHRARVFEPRQERTRSAPTKPRGNDRTGIWR
;
A
#
# COMPACT_ATOMS: atom_id res chain seq x y z
N MET A 1 22.76 -17.40 17.35
CA MET A 1 22.09 -18.54 16.68
C MET A 1 20.59 -18.45 16.92
N ALA A 2 19.83 -17.94 15.94
CA ALA A 2 18.39 -17.70 16.09
C ALA A 2 17.61 -19.01 15.87
N LYS A 3 16.90 -19.48 16.90
CA LYS A 3 16.00 -20.64 16.85
C LYS A 3 14.84 -20.31 15.90
N ARG A 4 14.83 -20.95 14.72
CA ARG A 4 13.66 -20.94 13.82
C ARG A 4 12.52 -21.68 14.52
N LYS A 5 11.34 -21.07 14.58
CA LYS A 5 10.12 -21.73 15.06
C LYS A 5 9.78 -22.92 14.15
N PRO A 6 9.34 -24.06 14.71
CA PRO A 6 8.90 -25.19 13.91
C PRO A 6 7.68 -24.79 13.09
N ILE A 7 7.75 -25.10 11.79
CA ILE A 7 6.63 -25.04 10.87
C ILE A 7 5.69 -26.16 11.32
N HIS A 8 4.44 -25.82 11.65
CA HIS A 8 3.44 -26.81 11.98
C HIS A 8 3.13 -27.66 10.74
N ASP A 9 3.66 -28.88 10.73
CA ASP A 9 3.23 -29.95 9.83
C ASP A 9 1.79 -30.31 10.16
N HIS A 10 0.86 -29.82 9.35
CA HIS A 10 -0.52 -30.30 9.31
C HIS A 10 -0.63 -31.37 8.23
N ALA A 11 -0.21 -32.58 8.57
CA ALA A 11 -0.56 -33.78 7.82
C ALA A 11 -1.27 -34.76 8.77
N ALA A 12 -2.29 -35.43 8.22
CA ALA A 12 -3.06 -36.54 8.80
C ALA A 12 -4.32 -36.17 9.60
N VAL A 13 -5.34 -35.67 8.91
CA VAL A 13 -6.69 -36.28 8.98
C VAL A 13 -7.26 -36.28 7.56
N GLY A 14 -7.74 -37.42 7.09
CA GLY A 14 -8.25 -37.64 5.73
C GLY A 14 -9.58 -36.94 5.44
N GLU A 15 -9.58 -35.60 5.49
CA GLU A 15 -10.64 -34.79 4.89
C GLU A 15 -10.36 -34.67 3.38
N PRO A 16 -11.36 -34.90 2.51
CA PRO A 16 -11.16 -34.73 1.08
C PRO A 16 -10.65 -33.31 0.83
N TYR A 17 -9.53 -33.21 0.12
CA TYR A 17 -9.01 -31.93 -0.39
C TYR A 17 -10.14 -31.24 -1.17
N ASN A 18 -10.80 -30.28 -0.52
CA ASN A 18 -11.77 -29.41 -1.15
C ASN A 18 -10.96 -28.23 -1.75
N PRO A 19 -10.75 -28.17 -3.08
CA PRO A 19 -10.03 -27.05 -3.71
C PRO A 19 -10.75 -25.72 -3.51
N GLU A 20 -11.99 -25.77 -3.03
CA GLU A 20 -12.76 -24.62 -2.63
C GLU A 20 -12.45 -24.29 -1.17
N GLY A 21 -11.53 -23.34 -0.98
CA GLY A 21 -11.37 -22.67 0.31
C GLY A 21 -12.69 -22.01 0.75
N ILE A 22 -12.60 -21.02 1.64
CA ILE A 22 -13.77 -20.25 2.13
C ILE A 22 -14.66 -19.69 0.98
N TRP A 23 -14.17 -19.66 -0.26
CA TRP A 23 -14.87 -19.18 -1.45
C TRP A 23 -15.51 -20.30 -2.26
N SER A 24 -16.52 -20.98 -1.71
CA SER A 24 -17.39 -21.86 -2.48
C SER A 24 -18.22 -21.07 -3.52
N PRO A 25 -18.76 -21.70 -4.58
CA PRO A 25 -19.59 -21.03 -5.58
C PRO A 25 -20.87 -20.46 -4.96
N GLU A 26 -21.44 -21.10 -3.93
CA GLU A 26 -22.62 -20.61 -3.20
C GLU A 26 -22.30 -19.31 -2.45
N ILE A 27 -21.17 -19.28 -1.73
CA ILE A 27 -20.67 -18.10 -1.02
C ILE A 27 -20.38 -16.97 -2.01
N THR A 28 -19.79 -17.31 -3.15
CA THR A 28 -19.45 -16.36 -4.21
C THR A 28 -20.72 -15.77 -4.86
N ALA A 29 -21.75 -16.58 -5.10
CA ALA A 29 -23.04 -16.12 -5.63
C ALA A 29 -23.75 -15.17 -4.65
N ARG A 30 -23.72 -15.48 -3.35
CA ARG A 30 -24.27 -14.62 -2.30
C ARG A 30 -23.52 -13.31 -2.17
N LEU A 31 -22.18 -13.35 -2.23
CA LEU A 31 -21.32 -12.16 -2.26
C LEU A 31 -21.73 -11.21 -3.39
N VAL A 32 -21.88 -11.72 -4.63
CA VAL A 32 -22.27 -10.91 -5.79
C VAL A 32 -23.67 -10.33 -5.62
N LYS A 33 -24.62 -11.10 -5.08
CA LYS A 33 -25.99 -10.64 -4.79
C LYS A 33 -25.98 -9.46 -3.81
N LEU A 34 -25.34 -9.62 -2.64
CA LEU A 34 -25.28 -8.60 -1.58
C LEU A 34 -24.53 -7.35 -2.03
N TRP A 35 -23.47 -7.52 -2.82
CA TRP A 35 -22.65 -6.41 -3.33
C TRP A 35 -23.38 -5.59 -4.41
N THR A 36 -24.07 -6.27 -5.33
CA THR A 36 -24.61 -5.63 -6.55
C THR A 36 -26.04 -5.16 -6.36
N LYS A 37 -26.91 -5.99 -5.74
CA LYS A 37 -28.34 -5.69 -5.59
C LYS A 37 -28.61 -4.84 -4.36
N ASP A 38 -28.02 -5.24 -3.25
CA ASP A 38 -28.39 -4.70 -1.94
C ASP A 38 -27.43 -3.60 -1.46
N GLY A 39 -26.24 -3.49 -2.08
CA GLY A 39 -25.28 -2.42 -1.80
C GLY A 39 -24.72 -2.46 -0.38
N TYR A 40 -24.63 -3.65 0.24
CA TYR A 40 -24.07 -3.80 1.58
C TYR A 40 -22.59 -3.41 1.63
N SER A 41 -22.16 -2.93 2.80
CA SER A 41 -20.73 -2.65 3.04
C SER A 41 -19.94 -3.96 3.12
N ALA A 42 -18.66 -3.91 2.75
CA ALA A 42 -17.77 -5.08 2.82
C ALA A 42 -17.62 -5.67 4.25
N GLY A 43 -17.86 -4.87 5.30
CA GLY A 43 -17.86 -5.36 6.68
C GLY A 43 -19.10 -6.21 6.99
N ALA A 44 -20.29 -5.70 6.66
CA ALA A 44 -21.55 -6.43 6.83
C ALA A 44 -21.59 -7.73 6.01
N ILE A 45 -21.05 -7.69 4.78
CA ILE A 45 -20.93 -8.90 3.95
C ILE A 45 -19.97 -9.91 4.61
N ALA A 46 -18.88 -9.45 5.21
CA ALA A 46 -17.92 -10.35 5.86
C ALA A 46 -18.54 -11.08 7.07
N GLU A 47 -19.36 -10.39 7.87
CA GLU A 47 -20.09 -11.00 8.99
C GLU A 47 -21.09 -12.05 8.51
N ASP A 48 -21.91 -11.72 7.51
CA ASP A 48 -22.90 -12.64 6.93
C ASP A 48 -22.24 -13.90 6.33
N LEU A 49 -21.15 -13.71 5.57
CA LEU A 49 -20.41 -14.82 4.99
C LEU A 49 -19.68 -15.65 6.06
N SER A 50 -19.20 -15.03 7.15
CA SER A 50 -18.56 -15.77 8.24
C SER A 50 -19.54 -16.67 8.97
N ALA A 51 -20.79 -16.22 9.16
CA ALA A 51 -21.84 -17.01 9.79
C ALA A 51 -22.21 -18.25 8.96
N ILE A 52 -22.16 -18.13 7.63
CA ILE A 52 -22.54 -19.20 6.71
C ILE A 52 -21.40 -20.18 6.46
N ALA A 53 -20.18 -19.67 6.27
CA ALA A 53 -19.01 -20.47 5.95
C ALA A 53 -18.43 -21.21 7.17
N GLY A 54 -18.84 -20.84 8.39
CA GLY A 54 -18.25 -21.35 9.64
C GLY A 54 -16.76 -20.99 9.81
N LYS A 55 -16.24 -20.10 8.96
CA LYS A 55 -14.84 -19.67 8.92
C LYS A 55 -14.79 -18.14 8.88
N PRO A 56 -13.85 -17.50 9.60
CA PRO A 56 -13.80 -16.04 9.66
C PRO A 56 -13.41 -15.46 8.30
N VAL A 57 -14.34 -14.72 7.70
CA VAL A 57 -14.11 -13.88 6.52
C VAL A 57 -13.83 -12.47 7.01
N THR A 58 -12.71 -11.89 6.57
CA THR A 58 -12.40 -10.49 6.89
C THR A 58 -12.90 -9.55 5.80
N ARG A 59 -13.19 -8.30 6.17
CA ARG A 59 -13.52 -7.21 5.23
C ARG A 59 -12.51 -7.11 4.07
N SER A 60 -11.22 -7.25 4.36
CA SER A 60 -10.15 -7.21 3.34
C SER A 60 -10.20 -8.42 2.41
N GLY A 61 -10.58 -9.59 2.91
CA GLY A 61 -10.81 -10.79 2.11
C GLY A 61 -11.93 -10.60 1.10
N VAL A 62 -13.05 -9.99 1.52
CA VAL A 62 -14.19 -9.64 0.65
C VAL A 62 -13.76 -8.69 -0.46
N HIS A 63 -13.07 -7.59 -0.12
CA HIS A 63 -12.54 -6.64 -1.12
C HIS A 63 -11.59 -7.32 -2.12
N GLY A 64 -10.67 -8.16 -1.62
CA GLY A 64 -9.74 -8.88 -2.47
C GLY A 64 -10.44 -9.85 -3.42
N LYS A 65 -11.48 -10.56 -2.95
CA LYS A 65 -12.27 -11.47 -3.80
C LYS A 65 -13.03 -10.70 -4.87
N ILE A 66 -13.75 -9.64 -4.52
CA ILE A 66 -14.48 -8.81 -5.50
C ILE A 66 -13.52 -8.24 -6.55
N SER A 67 -12.37 -7.72 -6.13
CA SER A 67 -11.37 -7.16 -7.06
C SER A 67 -10.85 -8.19 -8.07
N ARG A 68 -10.77 -9.47 -7.67
CA ARG A 68 -10.34 -10.56 -8.56
C ARG A 68 -11.45 -11.05 -9.49
N MET A 69 -12.72 -10.90 -9.09
CA MET A 69 -13.88 -11.29 -9.92
C MET A 69 -14.20 -10.29 -11.04
N GLY A 70 -13.53 -9.14 -11.07
CA GLY A 70 -13.66 -8.18 -12.18
C GLY A 70 -14.87 -7.25 -12.09
N PRO A 71 -15.11 -6.43 -13.13
CA PRO A 71 -15.93 -5.21 -13.09
C PRO A 71 -17.45 -5.42 -12.94
N THR A 72 -17.92 -6.64 -12.66
CA THR A 72 -19.31 -6.86 -12.20
C THR A 72 -19.57 -6.17 -10.85
N GLY A 73 -18.51 -5.85 -10.10
CA GLY A 73 -18.56 -4.98 -8.94
C GLY A 73 -18.28 -3.52 -9.26
N LYS A 74 -19.09 -2.85 -10.09
CA LYS A 74 -19.29 -1.40 -9.93
C LYS A 74 -20.00 -1.20 -8.59
N GLY A 75 -19.24 -1.33 -7.49
CA GLY A 75 -19.65 -0.87 -6.19
C GLY A 75 -19.96 0.60 -6.37
N HIS A 76 -21.26 0.90 -6.37
CA HIS A 76 -21.75 2.26 -6.38
C HIS A 76 -21.12 2.91 -5.16
N ARG A 77 -20.05 3.68 -5.36
CA ARG A 77 -19.78 4.80 -4.47
C ARG A 77 -21.01 5.69 -4.65
N LYS A 78 -22.09 5.41 -3.92
CA LYS A 78 -22.99 6.47 -3.49
C LYS A 78 -22.10 7.35 -2.65
N SER A 79 -21.45 8.29 -3.31
CA SER A 79 -21.24 9.62 -2.77
C SER A 79 -22.64 10.18 -2.48
N GLY A 80 -23.24 9.71 -1.41
CA GLY A 80 -24.25 10.42 -0.64
C GLY A 80 -23.60 10.51 0.74
N SER A 81 -23.37 11.68 1.33
CA SER A 81 -24.38 12.71 1.57
C SER A 81 -25.80 12.15 1.78
N GLY A 82 -25.89 10.94 2.36
CA GLY A 82 -27.09 10.40 2.93
C GLY A 82 -27.12 10.80 4.39
N ARG A 83 -27.69 11.98 4.66
CA ARG A 83 -28.09 12.44 5.98
C ARG A 83 -29.03 11.36 6.56
N LEU A 84 -28.54 10.55 7.49
CA LEU A 84 -29.42 9.68 8.29
C LEU A 84 -30.38 10.61 9.04
N LYS A 85 -31.66 10.59 8.63
CA LYS A 85 -32.76 11.12 9.44
C LYS A 85 -32.93 10.16 10.61
N GLY A 86 -32.90 10.69 11.83
CA GLY A 86 -33.39 10.01 13.02
C GLY A 86 -32.36 9.20 13.79
N ALA A 87 -31.31 9.86 14.28
CA ALA A 87 -30.72 9.50 15.57
C ALA A 87 -30.57 10.80 16.35
N VAL A 88 -31.25 10.90 17.49
CA VAL A 88 -31.02 11.98 18.46
C VAL A 88 -29.60 11.79 18.97
N VAL A 89 -28.66 12.50 18.35
CA VAL A 89 -27.28 12.59 18.83
C VAL A 89 -27.27 13.74 19.82
N GLU A 90 -27.01 13.43 21.08
CA GLU A 90 -26.77 14.43 22.12
C GLU A 90 -25.80 15.50 21.61
N ALA A 91 -26.13 16.76 21.91
CA ALA A 91 -25.45 17.93 21.40
C ALA A 91 -23.95 17.88 21.72
N ARG A 92 -23.14 17.73 20.68
CA ARG A 92 -21.69 17.89 20.76
C ARG A 92 -21.39 19.36 21.16
N PRO A 93 -20.47 19.62 22.10
CA PRO A 93 -20.17 20.98 22.52
C PRO A 93 -19.70 21.85 21.35
N GLU A 94 -20.23 23.07 21.31
CA GLU A 94 -19.97 24.16 20.37
C GLU A 94 -18.46 24.28 20.12
N VAL A 95 -18.03 24.06 18.88
CA VAL A 95 -16.63 24.24 18.49
C VAL A 95 -16.35 25.74 18.41
N GLU A 96 -15.60 26.23 19.39
CA GLU A 96 -15.09 27.60 19.46
C GLU A 96 -14.49 28.03 18.11
N ARG A 97 -14.97 29.15 17.58
CA ARG A 97 -14.58 29.69 16.27
C ARG A 97 -13.07 29.96 16.27
N ARG A 98 -12.34 29.23 15.42
CA ARG A 98 -10.89 29.47 15.21
C ARG A 98 -10.67 30.89 14.69
N ALA A 99 -9.72 31.58 15.32
CA ALA A 99 -9.21 32.87 14.88
C ALA A 99 -8.67 32.82 13.43
N PRO A 100 -8.73 33.94 12.68
CA PRO A 100 -8.27 34.00 11.30
C PRO A 100 -6.77 33.67 11.18
N PRO A 101 -6.35 33.01 10.07
CA PRO A 101 -4.96 32.65 9.86
C PRO A 101 -4.08 33.90 9.76
N ARG A 102 -2.94 33.88 10.46
CA ARG A 102 -1.93 34.94 10.37
C ARG A 102 -1.32 34.98 8.95
N PRO A 103 -0.94 36.17 8.45
CA PRO A 103 -0.30 36.28 7.14
C PRO A 103 1.00 35.50 7.11
N ILE A 104 1.16 34.66 6.08
CA ILE A 104 2.37 33.87 5.85
C ILE A 104 3.42 34.81 5.24
N VAL A 105 4.47 35.11 6.00
CA VAL A 105 5.67 35.78 5.46
C VAL A 105 6.45 34.75 4.65
N VAL A 106 6.37 34.86 3.32
CA VAL A 106 7.15 34.03 2.40
C VAL A 106 8.58 34.52 2.41
N GLN A 107 9.48 33.80 3.09
CA GLN A 107 10.91 34.09 2.99
C GLN A 107 11.44 33.61 1.63
N PRO A 108 12.27 34.41 0.93
CA PRO A 108 12.88 34.01 -0.33
C PRO A 108 13.79 32.82 -0.08
N ARG A 109 13.44 31.69 -0.70
CA ARG A 109 14.23 30.47 -0.63
C ARG A 109 15.40 30.60 -1.60
N VAL A 110 16.61 30.72 -1.07
CA VAL A 110 17.84 30.67 -1.87
C VAL A 110 17.90 29.29 -2.53
N VAL A 111 17.72 29.24 -3.85
CA VAL A 111 17.89 28.02 -4.64
C VAL A 111 19.38 27.90 -4.92
N THR A 112 20.07 27.04 -4.18
CA THR A 112 21.44 26.64 -4.51
C THR A 112 21.37 25.86 -5.82
N LEU A 113 21.79 26.49 -6.92
CA LEU A 113 22.00 25.83 -8.20
C LEU A 113 23.22 24.93 -8.04
N PHE A 114 22.99 23.65 -7.74
CA PHE A 114 24.07 22.66 -7.81
C PHE A 114 24.51 22.51 -9.26
N PRO A 115 25.82 22.44 -9.55
CA PRO A 115 26.30 22.17 -10.90
C PRO A 115 25.68 20.86 -11.37
N GLU A 116 25.09 20.87 -12.57
CA GLU A 116 24.49 19.69 -13.16
C GLU A 116 25.58 18.60 -13.23
N PRO A 117 25.35 17.41 -12.64
CA PRO A 117 26.35 16.36 -12.64
C PRO A 117 26.68 16.04 -14.10
N GLN A 118 27.96 16.17 -14.47
CA GLN A 118 28.44 15.86 -15.81
C GLN A 118 28.07 14.41 -16.14
N ARG A 119 27.01 14.25 -16.93
CA ARG A 119 26.54 12.95 -17.38
C ARG A 119 27.60 12.43 -18.34
N ARG A 120 28.37 11.42 -17.94
CA ARG A 120 29.20 10.67 -18.88
C ARG A 120 28.27 10.15 -20.00
N PRO A 121 28.62 10.32 -21.28
CA PRO A 121 27.85 9.72 -22.36
C PRO A 121 27.90 8.21 -22.18
N ILE A 122 26.76 7.59 -21.87
CA ILE A 122 26.64 6.13 -21.82
C ILE A 122 26.73 5.66 -23.28
N PRO A 123 27.69 4.80 -23.65
CA PRO A 123 27.77 4.29 -25.02
C PRO A 123 26.44 3.62 -25.38
N ILE A 124 25.83 4.09 -26.46
CA ILE A 124 24.40 3.94 -26.80
C ILE A 124 24.07 2.55 -27.36
N ALA A 125 25.06 1.65 -27.49
CA ALA A 125 24.83 0.29 -27.94
C ALA A 125 24.20 -0.54 -26.81
N GLY A 126 22.89 -0.41 -26.64
CA GLY A 126 22.13 -1.21 -25.70
C GLY A 126 22.18 -2.70 -26.04
N VAL A 127 22.08 -3.54 -25.02
CA VAL A 127 22.20 -5.00 -25.11
C VAL A 127 20.80 -5.63 -24.96
N PRO A 128 20.42 -6.63 -25.80
CA PRO A 128 19.18 -7.38 -25.62
C PRO A 128 19.11 -8.10 -24.26
N LEU A 129 17.90 -8.31 -23.72
CA LEU A 129 17.73 -8.92 -22.40
C LEU A 129 18.40 -10.29 -22.27
N LEU A 130 18.35 -11.11 -23.33
CA LEU A 130 18.88 -12.46 -23.34
C LEU A 130 20.41 -12.50 -23.38
N GLU A 131 21.04 -11.45 -23.89
CA GLU A 131 22.50 -11.28 -23.92
C GLU A 131 23.02 -10.58 -22.65
N LEU A 132 22.11 -10.11 -21.80
CA LEU A 132 22.43 -9.43 -20.56
C LEU A 132 22.90 -10.44 -19.51
N GLY A 133 24.21 -10.67 -19.46
CA GLY A 133 24.84 -11.55 -18.48
C GLY A 133 24.62 -11.12 -17.02
N SER A 134 25.15 -11.90 -16.08
CA SER A 134 25.12 -11.57 -14.65
C SER A 134 25.86 -10.26 -14.35
N PHE A 135 25.40 -9.52 -13.34
CA PHE A 135 26.01 -8.26 -12.87
C PHE A 135 26.04 -7.14 -13.93
N ARG A 136 25.03 -7.12 -14.80
CA ARG A 136 24.85 -6.14 -15.87
C ARG A 136 23.58 -5.31 -15.64
N CYS A 137 23.66 -4.02 -15.95
CA CYS A 137 22.60 -3.07 -15.67
C CYS A 137 21.36 -3.33 -16.52
N ARG A 138 20.23 -3.54 -15.84
CA ARG A 138 18.91 -3.84 -16.45
C ARG A 138 18.05 -2.59 -16.71
N TYR A 139 18.67 -1.41 -16.80
CA TYR A 139 17.92 -0.20 -17.13
C TYR A 139 17.53 -0.22 -18.60
N ALA A 140 16.24 -0.13 -18.88
CA ALA A 140 15.71 -0.11 -20.25
C ALA A 140 16.06 1.22 -20.92
N LEU A 141 16.65 1.16 -22.11
CA LEU A 141 16.95 2.33 -22.95
C LEU A 141 15.82 2.64 -23.92
N THR A 142 15.02 1.62 -24.28
CA THR A 142 13.90 1.72 -25.22
C THR A 142 12.64 1.14 -24.62
N ASP A 143 11.54 1.88 -24.72
CA ASP A 143 10.20 1.41 -24.33
C ASP A 143 9.54 0.56 -25.42
N ARG A 144 10.14 0.53 -26.62
CA ARG A 144 9.63 -0.15 -27.81
C ARG A 144 10.63 -1.18 -28.33
N SER A 145 10.14 -2.12 -29.13
CA SER A 145 10.97 -3.15 -29.77
C SER A 145 11.99 -2.53 -30.76
N PRO A 146 13.26 -2.96 -30.76
CA PRO A 146 13.85 -3.96 -29.85
C PRO A 146 14.04 -3.40 -28.43
N HIS A 147 13.67 -4.19 -27.41
CA HIS A 147 13.91 -3.82 -26.01
C HIS A 147 15.39 -3.95 -25.69
N LEU A 148 16.06 -2.80 -25.58
CA LEU A 148 17.49 -2.71 -25.31
C LEU A 148 17.74 -2.22 -23.89
N PHE A 149 18.78 -2.76 -23.27
CA PHE A 149 19.16 -2.48 -21.89
C PHE A 149 20.56 -1.90 -21.82
N CYS A 150 20.88 -1.22 -20.73
CA CYS A 150 22.16 -0.54 -20.56
C CYS A 150 23.39 -1.46 -20.63
N GLY A 151 23.38 -2.63 -19.99
CA GLY A 151 24.50 -3.58 -20.07
C GLY A 151 25.81 -3.17 -19.36
N GLU A 152 25.90 -1.97 -18.79
CA GLU A 152 27.05 -1.57 -17.97
C GLU A 152 27.16 -2.42 -16.69
N PRO A 153 28.36 -2.68 -16.14
CA PRO A 153 28.53 -3.39 -14.88
C PRO A 153 27.73 -2.74 -13.75
N THR A 154 27.07 -3.59 -12.96
CA THR A 154 26.28 -3.14 -11.82
C THR A 154 27.16 -2.76 -10.65
N VAL A 155 26.77 -1.73 -9.91
CA VAL A 155 27.47 -1.33 -8.69
C VAL A 155 26.84 -1.99 -7.47
N ALA A 156 27.67 -2.70 -6.70
CA ALA A 156 27.29 -3.24 -5.40
C ALA A 156 27.12 -2.11 -4.39
N THR A 157 26.14 -2.24 -3.51
CA THR A 157 25.94 -1.31 -2.39
C THR A 157 25.82 -2.05 -1.09
N ARG A 158 25.98 -1.34 0.03
CA ARG A 158 25.85 -1.94 1.38
C ARG A 158 24.54 -2.70 1.58
N SER A 159 23.46 -2.23 0.97
CA SER A 159 22.13 -2.86 1.07
C SER A 159 21.88 -3.95 0.02
N ASP A 160 22.66 -3.97 -1.06
CA ASP A 160 22.46 -4.88 -2.18
C ASP A 160 23.82 -5.18 -2.86
N PRO A 161 24.46 -6.32 -2.52
CA PRO A 161 25.75 -6.72 -3.10
C PRO A 161 25.63 -7.13 -4.57
N HIS A 162 24.42 -7.33 -5.10
CA HIS A 162 24.16 -7.72 -6.48
C HIS A 162 23.22 -6.71 -7.16
N GLY A 163 23.56 -5.43 -7.02
CA GLY A 163 22.77 -4.31 -7.54
C GLY A 163 22.27 -4.56 -8.96
N SER A 164 21.05 -4.11 -9.27
CA SER A 164 20.46 -4.28 -10.61
C SER A 164 20.81 -3.15 -11.60
N TRP A 165 21.51 -2.12 -11.13
CA TRP A 165 21.79 -0.90 -11.88
C TRP A 165 23.27 -0.52 -11.81
N CYS A 166 23.79 0.07 -12.90
CA CYS A 166 25.06 0.78 -12.88
C CYS A 166 24.92 2.11 -12.11
N GLU A 167 26.03 2.77 -11.81
CA GLU A 167 26.04 4.02 -11.04
C GLU A 167 25.10 5.10 -11.62
N ALA A 168 25.19 5.33 -12.94
CA ALA A 168 24.39 6.34 -13.62
C ALA A 168 22.88 6.04 -13.55
N HIS A 169 22.48 4.80 -13.78
CA HIS A 169 21.07 4.42 -13.74
C HIS A 169 20.55 4.25 -12.31
N ARG A 170 21.42 3.92 -11.36
CA ARG A 170 21.07 3.91 -9.94
C ARG A 170 20.68 5.31 -9.48
N ALA A 171 21.44 6.33 -9.86
CA ALA A 171 21.12 7.73 -9.52
C ALA A 171 19.78 8.21 -10.11
N ARG A 172 19.32 7.60 -11.21
CA ARG A 172 17.99 7.90 -11.81
C ARG A 172 16.84 7.19 -11.11
N VAL A 173 17.04 5.93 -10.70
CA VAL A 173 15.98 5.09 -10.13
C VAL A 173 15.82 5.30 -8.62
N PHE A 174 16.93 5.50 -7.92
CA PHE A 174 16.89 5.75 -6.48
C PHE A 174 16.87 7.26 -6.22
N GLU A 175 15.67 7.80 -6.01
CA GLU A 175 15.55 9.05 -5.28
C GLU A 175 15.92 8.78 -3.81
N PRO A 176 16.87 9.54 -3.23
CA PRO A 176 17.12 9.44 -1.80
C PRO A 176 15.80 9.74 -1.08
N ARG A 177 15.31 8.77 -0.33
CA ARG A 177 14.09 8.93 0.49
C ARG A 177 14.32 10.18 1.34
N GLN A 178 13.61 11.26 1.01
CA GLN A 178 13.66 12.45 1.85
C GLN A 178 13.23 11.99 3.24
N GLU A 179 14.16 12.02 4.19
CA GLU A 179 13.83 11.80 5.58
C GLU A 179 12.77 12.83 5.89
N ARG A 180 11.53 12.36 6.07
CA ARG A 180 10.47 13.19 6.61
C ARG A 180 11.00 13.61 7.96
N THR A 181 11.50 14.84 8.04
CA THR A 181 11.82 15.51 9.28
C THR A 181 10.60 15.30 10.16
N ARG A 182 10.77 14.49 11.21
CA ARG A 182 9.70 14.22 12.16
C ARG A 182 9.34 15.58 12.76
N SER A 183 8.26 16.17 12.26
CA SER A 183 7.72 17.41 12.78
C SER A 183 7.46 17.23 14.27
N ALA A 184 8.28 17.90 15.07
CA ALA A 184 8.21 18.23 16.51
C ALA A 184 7.68 17.16 17.51
N PRO A 185 8.25 17.06 18.72
CA PRO A 185 7.73 16.19 19.76
C PRO A 185 6.28 16.57 20.09
N THR A 186 5.36 15.63 19.89
CA THR A 186 3.99 15.68 20.40
C THR A 186 4.02 16.01 21.89
N LYS A 187 3.39 17.13 22.26
CA LYS A 187 3.20 17.61 23.63
C LYS A 187 2.82 16.45 24.56
N PRO A 188 3.49 16.24 25.71
CA PRO A 188 3.08 15.20 26.65
C PRO A 188 1.66 15.49 27.13
N ARG A 189 0.78 14.49 27.06
CA ARG A 189 -0.55 14.57 27.68
C ARG A 189 -0.33 14.58 29.18
N GLY A 190 -0.66 15.70 29.83
CA GLY A 190 -0.73 15.78 31.28
C GLY A 190 -1.73 14.76 31.79
N ASN A 191 -1.27 13.85 32.65
CA ASN A 191 -2.12 12.93 33.39
C ASN A 191 -2.31 13.52 34.78
N ASP A 192 -3.18 14.53 34.89
CA ASP A 192 -3.67 15.00 36.19
C ASP A 192 -4.78 14.06 36.66
N ARG A 193 -4.37 13.03 37.40
CA ARG A 193 -5.23 12.29 38.32
C ARG A 193 -4.57 12.27 39.69
N THR A 194 -4.68 13.40 40.39
CA THR A 194 -4.38 13.51 41.82
C THR A 194 -5.53 14.23 42.52
N GLY A 195 -6.11 13.55 43.52
CA GLY A 195 -7.06 14.09 44.50
C GLY A 195 -8.51 14.15 44.01
N ILE A 196 -9.55 13.84 44.79
CA ILE A 196 -9.71 13.90 46.25
C ILE A 196 -10.84 12.90 46.59
N TRP A 197 -10.60 11.97 47.53
CA TRP A 197 -11.67 11.35 48.30
C TRP A 197 -11.62 11.98 49.69
N ARG A 198 -12.70 12.67 50.06
CA ARG A 198 -13.10 12.99 51.43
C ARG A 198 -14.60 12.81 51.52
#